data_AF-A0A4Y9MN23-F1
#
_entry.id   AF-A0A4Y9MN23-F1
#
_cell.length_a   1.000
_cell.length_b   1.000
_cell.length_c   1.000
_cell.angle_alpha   90.00
_cell.angle_beta   90.00
_cell.angle_gamma   90.00
#
_symmetry.space_group_name_H-M   'P 1'
#
loop_
_entity.id
_entity.type
_entity.pdbx_description
1 polymer ?
#
loop_
_entity_poly.entity_id
_entity_poly.type
_entity_poly.pdbx_seq_one_letter_code
_entity_poly.pdbx_strand_id
1 'polypeptide(L)'
;MRNDSREAARDADYLAADWSEARLRAEVIRWLAETGTEIDVQGAEVVGPLDLPDATLASRLRFRRCLFREPVDVSGATLVALDLSGSRIPELRAARLRCDVLTFGDRGVAGRVDISTAELGHISFTGLLLEGGRRSRTRSRTRNQGRRSPSSTREC
;
A
#
# COMPACT_ATOMS: atom_id res chain seq x y z
N MET A 1 22.02 1.48 -19.36
CA MET A 1 22.69 2.54 -18.55
C MET A 1 21.70 3.70 -18.42
N ARG A 2 21.44 4.20 -17.20
CA ARG A 2 20.44 5.24 -16.79
C ARG A 2 19.22 4.66 -16.05
N ASN A 3 19.38 4.37 -14.75
CA ASN A 3 18.47 4.91 -13.72
C ASN A 3 18.97 4.79 -12.25
N ASP A 4 20.21 4.36 -11.97
CA ASP A 4 20.70 4.21 -10.58
C ASP A 4 20.83 5.53 -9.79
N SER A 5 21.13 6.64 -10.47
CA SER A 5 21.51 7.89 -9.78
C SER A 5 20.34 8.68 -9.18
N ARG A 6 19.09 8.33 -9.52
CA ARG A 6 17.88 8.97 -8.96
C ARG A 6 17.32 8.23 -7.74
N GLU A 7 17.53 6.92 -7.65
CA GLU A 7 17.16 6.12 -6.48
C GLU A 7 18.10 6.43 -5.30
N ALA A 8 19.42 6.49 -5.53
CA ALA A 8 20.38 6.84 -4.49
C ALA A 8 20.20 8.26 -3.90
N ALA A 9 19.74 9.22 -4.70
CA ALA A 9 19.43 10.58 -4.23
C ALA A 9 18.15 10.61 -3.38
N ARG A 10 17.13 9.81 -3.76
CA ARG A 10 15.92 9.62 -2.94
C ARG A 10 16.25 8.98 -1.61
N ASP A 11 17.18 8.02 -1.60
CA ASP A 11 17.72 7.25 -0.46
C ASP A 11 18.49 8.12 0.55
N ALA A 12 19.32 9.05 0.06
CA ALA A 12 20.04 10.01 0.90
C ALA A 12 19.09 10.95 1.67
N ASP A 13 17.99 11.37 1.06
CA ASP A 13 16.95 12.16 1.74
C ASP A 13 16.20 11.34 2.82
N TYR A 14 16.24 9.99 2.81
CA TYR A 14 15.67 9.19 3.91
C TYR A 14 16.52 9.25 5.18
N LEU A 15 17.84 9.38 5.03
CA LEU A 15 18.81 9.37 6.14
C LEU A 15 18.98 10.75 6.80
N ALA A 16 18.67 11.83 6.07
CA ALA A 16 18.85 13.21 6.55
C ALA A 16 17.65 13.79 7.32
N ALA A 17 16.52 13.08 7.33
CA ALA A 17 15.36 13.49 8.10
C ALA A 17 15.50 13.07 9.56
N ASP A 18 15.27 14.03 10.45
CA ASP A 18 15.26 13.97 11.92
C ASP A 18 14.16 13.03 12.46
N TRP A 19 14.22 11.74 12.11
CA TRP A 19 13.39 10.71 12.71
C TRP A 19 13.98 10.37 14.09
N SER A 20 13.13 10.23 15.10
CA SER A 20 13.61 9.92 16.45
C SER A 20 14.37 8.59 16.48
N GLU A 21 15.23 8.40 17.48
CA GLU A 21 15.90 7.11 17.73
C GLU A 21 14.92 5.96 18.07
N ALA A 22 13.61 6.26 18.23
CA ALA A 22 12.61 5.27 18.59
C ALA A 22 12.29 4.34 17.41
N ARG A 23 12.63 3.06 17.59
CA ARG A 23 12.32 1.98 16.65
C ARG A 23 11.18 1.12 17.18
N LEU A 24 10.12 0.99 16.39
CA LEU A 24 8.99 0.12 16.67
C LEU A 24 8.99 -1.05 15.70
N ARG A 25 8.80 -2.25 16.23
CA ARG A 25 8.62 -3.42 15.36
C ARG A 25 7.19 -3.48 14.87
N ALA A 26 7.03 -3.71 13.58
CA ALA A 26 5.71 -3.87 12.96
C ALA A 26 4.91 -5.02 13.57
N GLU A 27 5.58 -6.10 14.04
CA GLU A 27 4.94 -7.22 14.73
C GLU A 27 4.20 -6.79 16.02
N VAL A 28 4.78 -5.85 16.77
CA VAL A 28 4.19 -5.33 18.02
C VAL A 28 3.01 -4.43 17.71
N ILE A 29 3.14 -3.58 16.69
CA ILE A 29 2.06 -2.72 16.20
C ILE A 29 0.87 -3.58 15.77
N ARG A 30 1.12 -4.62 14.99
CA ARG A 30 0.09 -5.59 14.57
C ARG A 30 -0.59 -6.21 15.78
N TRP A 31 0.17 -6.74 16.72
CA TRP A 31 -0.38 -7.35 17.92
C TRP A 31 -1.25 -6.38 18.72
N LEU A 32 -0.81 -5.13 18.92
CA LEU A 32 -1.60 -4.09 19.58
C LEU A 32 -2.86 -3.72 18.81
N ALA A 33 -2.80 -3.73 17.48
CA ALA A 33 -3.94 -3.40 16.64
C ALA A 33 -5.04 -4.46 16.80
N GLU A 34 -4.65 -5.74 16.81
CA GLU A 34 -5.55 -6.88 16.99
C GLU A 34 -6.23 -6.90 18.37
N THR A 35 -5.67 -6.27 19.41
CA THR A 35 -6.37 -6.11 20.70
C THR A 35 -7.47 -5.03 20.68
N GLY A 36 -7.62 -4.31 19.57
CA GLY A 36 -8.56 -3.19 19.44
C GLY A 36 -8.07 -1.90 20.11
N THR A 37 -6.78 -1.82 20.43
CA THR A 37 -6.18 -0.61 21.01
C THR A 37 -6.02 0.47 19.92
N GLU A 38 -6.31 1.73 20.25
CA GLU A 38 -5.99 2.86 19.36
C GLU A 38 -4.48 3.06 19.35
N ILE A 39 -3.90 3.06 18.14
CA ILE A 39 -2.46 3.22 17.96
C ILE A 39 -2.22 4.65 17.47
N ASP A 40 -1.46 5.41 18.25
CA ASP A 40 -0.98 6.74 17.88
C ASP A 40 0.53 6.79 18.06
N VAL A 41 1.24 6.75 16.94
CA VAL A 41 2.70 6.78 16.87
C VAL A 41 3.12 8.06 16.16
N GLN A 42 4.08 8.77 16.75
CA GLN A 42 4.66 9.96 16.17
C GLN A 42 6.18 9.90 16.15
N GLY A 43 6.79 10.22 15.01
CA GLY A 43 8.24 10.43 14.93
C GLY A 43 9.09 9.15 14.90
N ALA A 44 8.50 7.97 14.79
CA ALA A 44 9.20 6.69 14.96
C ALA A 44 9.59 6.01 13.65
N GLU A 45 10.61 5.16 13.73
CA GLU A 45 10.98 4.24 12.67
C GLU A 45 10.27 2.89 12.89
N VAL A 46 9.40 2.52 11.96
CA VAL A 46 8.75 1.20 11.93
C VAL A 46 9.62 0.23 11.14
N VAL A 47 10.03 -0.84 11.82
CA VAL A 47 10.93 -1.87 11.29
C VAL A 47 10.17 -3.18 11.12
N GLY A 48 10.32 -3.78 9.94
CA GLY A 48 9.63 -4.99 9.54
C GLY A 48 8.31 -4.69 8.81
N PRO A 49 7.75 -5.68 8.11
CA PRO A 49 6.52 -5.50 7.35
C PRO A 49 5.32 -5.33 8.29
N LEU A 50 4.54 -4.27 8.07
CA LEU A 50 3.25 -4.08 8.75
C LEU A 50 2.17 -4.75 7.92
N ASP A 51 1.94 -6.03 8.21
CA ASP A 51 0.97 -6.87 7.52
C ASP A 51 -0.32 -7.01 8.35
N LEU A 52 -1.40 -6.44 7.83
CA LEU A 52 -2.77 -6.49 8.38
C LEU A 52 -3.80 -6.93 7.31
N PRO A 53 -3.53 -7.96 6.48
CA PRO A 53 -4.47 -8.37 5.44
C PRO A 53 -5.76 -8.93 6.06
N ASP A 54 -6.89 -8.55 5.48
CA ASP A 54 -8.24 -8.94 5.90
C ASP A 54 -8.56 -8.67 7.40
N ALA A 55 -7.76 -7.83 8.06
CA ALA A 55 -7.91 -7.49 9.47
C ALA A 55 -9.15 -6.61 9.67
N THR A 56 -9.95 -6.89 10.70
CA THR A 56 -11.08 -6.03 11.10
C THR A 56 -10.70 -5.31 12.39
N LEU A 57 -10.35 -4.03 12.28
CA LEU A 57 -9.92 -3.21 13.40
C LEU A 57 -10.97 -2.13 13.67
N ALA A 58 -11.60 -2.22 14.85
CA ALA A 58 -12.54 -1.21 15.32
C ALA A 58 -11.84 0.06 15.85
N SER A 59 -10.49 0.07 15.88
CA SER A 59 -9.68 1.18 16.35
C SER A 59 -9.03 1.94 15.20
N ARG A 60 -8.53 3.14 15.51
CA ARG A 60 -7.81 4.00 14.56
C ARG A 60 -6.32 3.70 14.61
N LEU A 61 -5.69 3.74 13.44
CA LEU A 61 -4.24 3.64 13.30
C LEU A 61 -3.69 4.99 12.83
N ARG A 62 -2.91 5.64 13.68
CA ARG A 62 -2.25 6.92 13.36
C ARG A 62 -0.74 6.76 13.43
N PHE A 63 -0.09 6.96 12.30
CA PHE A 63 1.35 7.03 12.16
C PHE A 63 1.69 8.39 11.56
N ARG A 64 2.07 9.34 12.43
CA ARG A 64 2.38 10.71 12.01
C ARG A 64 3.87 10.91 12.00
N ARG A 65 4.42 11.43 10.91
CA ARG A 65 5.87 11.62 10.79
C ARG A 65 6.62 10.35 11.20
N CYS A 66 6.21 9.20 10.68
CA CYS A 66 6.90 7.92 10.85
C CYS A 66 7.63 7.49 9.57
N LEU A 67 8.70 6.72 9.73
CA LEU A 67 9.43 6.10 8.63
C LEU A 67 9.14 4.61 8.60
N PHE A 68 8.68 4.09 7.47
CA PHE A 68 8.58 2.66 7.24
C PHE A 68 9.68 2.25 6.26
N ARG A 69 10.43 1.20 6.59
CA ARG A 69 11.42 0.63 5.67
C ARG A 69 10.81 -0.38 4.71
N GLU A 70 9.74 -1.03 5.13
CA GLU A 70 9.05 -2.07 4.39
C GLU A 70 7.64 -1.62 3.93
N PRO A 71 7.06 -2.31 2.92
CA PRO A 71 5.67 -2.07 2.52
C PRO A 71 4.69 -2.23 3.68
N VAL A 72 3.62 -1.44 3.63
CA VAL A 72 2.46 -1.59 4.52
C VAL A 72 1.36 -2.31 3.74
N ASP A 73 0.88 -3.43 4.26
CA ASP A 73 -0.20 -4.22 3.66
C ASP A 73 -1.44 -4.20 4.56
N VAL A 74 -2.48 -3.53 4.09
CA VAL A 74 -3.82 -3.46 4.69
C VAL A 74 -4.88 -3.96 3.70
N SER A 75 -4.49 -4.86 2.78
CA SER A 75 -5.37 -5.37 1.74
C SER A 75 -6.54 -6.14 2.35
N GLY A 76 -7.77 -5.80 1.97
CA GLY A 76 -9.00 -6.40 2.51
C GLY A 76 -9.33 -6.00 3.95
N ALA A 77 -8.49 -5.19 4.60
CA ALA A 77 -8.74 -4.76 5.96
C ALA A 77 -10.00 -3.87 6.06
N THR A 78 -10.62 -3.85 7.23
CA THR A 78 -11.67 -2.90 7.61
C THR A 78 -11.17 -2.09 8.80
N LEU A 79 -10.97 -0.78 8.60
CA LEU A 79 -10.38 0.14 9.57
C LEU A 79 -11.30 1.34 9.77
N VAL A 80 -11.38 1.88 10.99
CA VAL A 80 -12.08 3.16 11.20
C VAL A 80 -11.31 4.30 10.53
N ALA A 81 -10.01 4.39 10.78
CA ALA A 81 -9.17 5.41 10.16
C ALA A 81 -7.73 4.94 10.04
N LEU A 82 -7.08 5.34 8.94
CA LEU A 82 -5.66 5.19 8.70
C LEU A 82 -5.04 6.55 8.38
N ASP A 83 -4.25 7.06 9.31
CA ASP A 83 -3.54 8.34 9.17
C ASP A 83 -2.05 8.10 8.98
N LEU A 84 -1.53 8.49 7.82
CA LEU A 84 -0.13 8.38 7.42
C LEU A 84 0.48 9.78 7.19
N SER A 85 -0.05 10.80 7.85
CA SER A 85 0.34 12.20 7.65
C SER A 85 1.82 12.44 7.99
N GLY A 86 2.56 12.97 7.02
CA GLY A 86 3.99 13.24 7.15
C GLY A 86 4.85 11.98 7.26
N SER A 87 4.25 10.80 7.13
CA SER A 87 4.98 9.53 7.13
C SER A 87 5.48 9.20 5.74
N ARG A 88 6.59 8.47 5.68
CA ARG A 88 7.18 7.99 4.44
C ARG A 88 7.07 6.47 4.41
N ILE A 89 6.40 5.97 3.38
CA ILE A 89 6.22 4.53 3.14
C ILE A 89 6.71 4.16 1.75
N PRO A 90 7.39 3.02 1.58
CA PRO A 90 7.90 2.61 0.27
C PRO A 90 6.76 2.15 -0.65
N GLU A 91 5.76 1.45 -0.11
CA GLU A 91 4.61 0.95 -0.86
C GLU A 91 3.43 0.80 0.10
N LEU A 92 2.23 1.13 -0.36
CA LEU A 92 0.97 0.87 0.34
C LEU A 92 0.12 -0.09 -0.49
N ARG A 93 -0.16 -1.26 0.09
CA ARG A 93 -1.11 -2.24 -0.46
C ARG A 93 -2.41 -2.14 0.33
N ALA A 94 -3.41 -1.56 -0.29
CA ALA A 94 -4.73 -1.28 0.28
C ALA A 94 -5.84 -1.75 -0.67
N ALA A 95 -5.57 -2.80 -1.44
CA ALA A 95 -6.56 -3.39 -2.32
C ALA A 95 -7.73 -3.94 -1.48
N ARG A 96 -8.97 -3.64 -1.84
CA ARG A 96 -10.19 -4.00 -1.07
C ARG A 96 -10.26 -3.42 0.35
N LEU A 97 -9.44 -2.42 0.70
CA LEU A 97 -9.51 -1.75 2.00
C LEU A 97 -10.89 -1.09 2.18
N ARG A 98 -11.53 -1.33 3.33
CA ARG A 98 -12.70 -0.57 3.79
C ARG A 98 -12.25 0.39 4.88
N CYS A 99 -12.36 1.69 4.65
CA CYS A 99 -11.95 2.65 5.66
C CYS A 99 -12.76 3.95 5.61
N ASP A 100 -13.18 4.46 6.77
CA ASP A 100 -13.95 5.71 6.79
C ASP A 100 -13.06 6.89 6.43
N VAL A 101 -11.82 6.93 6.95
CA VAL A 101 -10.89 8.05 6.72
C VAL A 101 -9.49 7.54 6.41
N LEU A 102 -9.00 7.87 5.21
CA LEU A 102 -7.62 7.64 4.79
C LEU A 102 -6.91 8.99 4.56
N THR A 103 -5.81 9.23 5.28
CA THR A 103 -5.07 10.49 5.20
C THR A 103 -3.62 10.26 4.80
N PHE A 104 -3.17 11.01 3.78
CA PHE A 104 -1.78 11.11 3.37
C PHE A 104 -1.25 12.53 3.59
N GLY A 105 0.00 12.63 4.03
CA GLY A 105 0.72 13.90 4.13
C GLY A 105 1.76 14.13 3.04
N ASP A 106 2.52 15.21 3.24
CA ASP A 106 3.48 15.82 2.33
C ASP A 106 4.65 14.90 1.92
N ARG A 107 5.06 13.99 2.81
CA ARG A 107 6.14 13.02 2.55
C ARG A 107 5.70 11.82 1.70
N GLY A 108 4.42 11.46 1.81
CA GLY A 108 3.73 10.51 0.95
C GLY A 108 4.32 9.10 0.82
N VAL A 109 3.85 8.40 -0.22
CA VAL A 109 4.31 7.06 -0.60
C VAL A 109 5.38 7.21 -1.67
N ALA A 110 6.57 6.67 -1.41
CA ALA A 110 7.69 6.78 -2.35
C ALA A 110 7.50 5.93 -3.60
N GLY A 111 6.82 4.80 -3.46
CA GLY A 111 6.50 3.86 -4.53
C GLY A 111 5.01 3.78 -4.81
N ARG A 112 4.48 2.55 -4.90
CA ARG A 112 3.12 2.32 -5.38
C ARG A 112 2.11 2.45 -4.24
N VAL A 113 0.97 3.07 -4.55
CA VAL A 113 -0.27 2.96 -3.77
C VAL A 113 -1.25 2.12 -4.56
N ASP A 114 -1.58 0.93 -4.06
CA ASP A 114 -2.65 0.10 -4.60
C ASP A 114 -3.90 0.25 -3.73
N ILE A 115 -4.88 1.00 -4.20
CA ILE A 115 -6.20 1.15 -3.58
C ILE A 115 -7.28 0.53 -4.48
N SER A 116 -6.92 -0.47 -5.28
CA SER A 116 -7.87 -1.13 -6.18
C SER A 116 -9.03 -1.70 -5.39
N THR A 117 -10.26 -1.38 -5.84
CA THR A 117 -11.49 -1.85 -5.18
C THR A 117 -11.64 -1.47 -3.70
N ALA A 118 -10.90 -0.45 -3.23
CA ALA A 118 -11.06 0.07 -1.88
C ALA A 118 -12.37 0.87 -1.75
N GLU A 119 -13.03 0.74 -0.60
CA GLU A 119 -14.22 1.50 -0.22
C GLU A 119 -13.80 2.51 0.85
N LEU A 120 -13.69 3.77 0.44
CA LEU A 120 -13.23 4.86 1.30
C LEU A 120 -14.35 5.88 1.52
N GLY A 121 -14.65 6.21 2.77
CA GLY A 121 -15.61 7.26 3.09
C GLY A 121 -15.06 8.65 2.76
N HIS A 122 -13.83 8.92 3.20
CA HIS A 122 -13.10 10.15 2.98
C HIS A 122 -11.63 9.86 2.71
N ILE A 123 -11.05 10.55 1.72
CA ILE A 123 -9.62 10.51 1.44
C ILE A 123 -9.06 11.94 1.42
N SER A 124 -7.96 12.16 2.16
CA SER A 124 -7.27 13.44 2.21
C SER A 124 -5.84 13.29 1.71
N PHE A 125 -5.44 14.20 0.82
CA PHE A 125 -4.06 14.33 0.36
C PHE A 125 -3.61 15.75 0.64
N THR A 126 -2.54 15.90 1.42
CA THR A 126 -1.92 17.21 1.66
C THR A 126 -0.49 17.17 1.16
N GLY A 127 -0.15 18.00 0.16
CA GLY A 127 1.22 18.12 -0.35
C GLY A 127 1.76 16.90 -1.11
N LEU A 128 0.91 15.93 -1.47
CA LEU A 128 1.32 14.70 -2.15
C LEU A 128 1.30 14.87 -3.68
N LEU A 129 2.40 14.51 -4.35
CA LEU A 129 2.49 14.47 -5.81
C LEU A 129 2.01 13.10 -6.33
N LEU A 130 0.85 13.07 -6.99
CA LEU A 130 0.34 11.86 -7.65
C LEU A 130 0.91 11.75 -9.07
N GLU A 131 1.93 10.91 -9.26
CA GLU A 131 2.38 10.52 -10.61
C GLU A 131 1.60 9.28 -11.09
N GLY A 132 0.98 9.39 -12.28
CA GLY A 132 -0.13 8.54 -12.74
C GLY A 132 0.11 7.01 -12.74
N GLY A 133 -0.94 6.28 -12.33
CA GLY A 133 -1.01 4.82 -12.29
C GLY A 133 -1.17 4.16 -13.67
N ARG A 134 -0.47 3.04 -13.87
CA ARG A 134 -0.60 2.20 -15.07
C ARG A 134 -2.00 1.55 -15.08
N ARG A 135 -2.84 1.92 -16.04
CA ARG A 135 -4.06 1.18 -16.37
C ARG A 135 -3.66 -0.25 -16.75
N SER A 136 -3.92 -1.22 -15.88
CA SER A 136 -3.90 -2.64 -16.26
C SER A 136 -4.96 -2.83 -17.33
N ARG A 137 -4.54 -2.89 -18.59
CA ARG A 137 -5.41 -3.37 -19.68
C ARG A 137 -5.59 -4.86 -19.42
N THR A 138 -6.70 -5.23 -18.80
CA THR A 138 -7.19 -6.60 -18.80
C THR A 138 -7.34 -7.02 -20.26
N ARG A 139 -6.36 -7.76 -20.79
CA ARG A 139 -6.51 -8.45 -22.07
C ARG A 139 -7.54 -9.55 -21.83
N SER A 140 -8.81 -9.21 -22.05
CA SER A 140 -9.87 -10.17 -22.27
C SER A 140 -9.43 -11.06 -23.42
N ARG A 141 -8.90 -12.24 -23.05
CA ARG A 141 -8.45 -13.25 -23.97
C ARG A 141 -9.72 -13.90 -24.51
N THR A 142 -10.32 -13.28 -25.53
CA THR A 142 -11.43 -13.89 -26.28
C THR A 142 -10.90 -15.21 -26.82
N ARG A 143 -11.39 -16.30 -26.22
CA ARG A 143 -11.06 -17.68 -26.55
C ARG A 143 -11.63 -17.93 -27.94
N ASN A 144 -10.82 -17.64 -28.96
CA ASN A 144 -11.10 -17.98 -30.35
C ASN A 144 -11.13 -19.52 -30.43
N GLN A 145 -12.33 -20.10 -30.39
CA GLN A 145 -12.52 -21.53 -30.57
C GLN A 145 -12.09 -21.88 -31.99
N GLY A 146 -10.94 -22.53 -32.08
CA GLY A 146 -10.42 -23.08 -33.30
C GLY A 146 -11.38 -24.11 -33.89
N ARG A 147 -11.79 -23.82 -35.13
CA ARG A 147 -11.67 -24.72 -36.29
C ARG A 147 -11.65 -26.22 -35.94
N ARG A 148 -12.75 -26.91 -36.25
CA ARG A 148 -12.70 -28.32 -36.66
C ARG A 148 -13.45 -28.46 -37.97
N SER A 149 -12.69 -28.62 -39.05
CA SER A 149 -13.17 -29.14 -40.32
C SER A 149 -13.38 -30.65 -40.18
N PRO A 150 -14.45 -31.23 -40.76
CA PRO A 150 -14.61 -32.68 -40.81
C PRO A 150 -13.70 -33.27 -41.89
N SER A 151 -12.96 -34.31 -41.51
CA SER A 151 -12.10 -35.12 -42.37
C SER A 151 -12.93 -36.01 -43.30
N SER A 152 -12.54 -35.98 -44.57
CA SER A 152 -12.94 -36.88 -45.66
C SER A 152 -12.74 -38.35 -45.28
N THR A 153 -13.80 -39.14 -45.29
CA THR A 153 -13.73 -40.61 -45.37
C THR A 153 -13.96 -41.01 -46.82
N ARG A 154 -12.93 -41.56 -47.46
CA ARG A 154 -13.00 -42.38 -48.67
C ARG A 154 -12.87 -43.84 -48.23
N GLU A 155 -13.82 -44.67 -48.63
CA GLU A 155 -13.87 -46.16 -48.71
C GLU A 155 -15.38 -46.49 -48.83
N CYS A 156 -15.95 -47.20 -49.81
CA CYS A 156 -15.49 -48.07 -50.90
C CYS A 156 -16.23 -47.75 -52.21
#